data_AF-E3Q9R2-F1
#
_entry.id   AF-E3Q9R2-F1
#
_cell.length_a   1.000
_cell.length_b   1.000
_cell.length_c   1.000
_cell.angle_alpha   90.00
_cell.angle_beta   90.00
_cell.angle_gamma   90.00
#
_symmetry.space_group_name_H-M   'P 1'
#
loop_
_entity.id
_entity.type
_entity.pdbx_description
1 polymer ?
#
loop_
_entity_poly.entity_id
_entity_poly.type
_entity_poly.pdbx_seq_one_letter_code
_entity_poly.pdbx_strand_id
1 'polypeptide(L)'
;MGSVHASGTADITVASLQSITSGDRLGKFDPRRFKLILVDEAHHIVAPGYMRVLRHFGLDTKRADSPALVGVSATFSRFDGLKLGAAIDQIVYHKDYVDMIGDKWLSDVVFTTVDSSADISKVKNGVNGDFRPGDLSRAVNTDQVNEITVRSWLAKASGRKSTLVFCVDLAHVGGLTQAFRKHGYDARFVTGDTPKVERSEILEAFRKGEFPVLVNCGVFTEGTDIPNIDCVVLARPTRSRNLLVQMIGRGMRLHKGKTDCHVIDMVSSLETGIVTTPTLFGLDPHELVDKASAADLNEIKDRKEAERLRQQHAYSDAPDPQPATASACSVTFTDYGSVFDLIEDTSGEKHIRAISQYAWVQVGADKYVLCAPNGSFIRLSKMETDATETQAQQQPPLWVTVEVRALPAGVAKSPYAAPRELLRATTFADAVHGSDKYASETFPHVFIHRYQRWRKGPPTPGQLEFLNKLRPKEEPLTADDIDKGKATDMITKIKHGAKGRFAGIMTEKRKAQRQHHKIAQYEARARQEKVSVGPLAF
;
A
#
# COMPACT_ATOMS: atom_id res chain seq x y z
N MET A 1 32.36 -0.31 21.22
CA MET A 1 32.22 1.14 21.48
C MET A 1 33.40 1.87 20.85
N GLY A 2 33.20 3.04 20.24
CA GLY A 2 34.30 3.81 19.63
C GLY A 2 35.31 4.29 20.68
N SER A 3 36.57 4.46 20.28
CA SER A 3 37.66 4.97 21.11
C SER A 3 37.62 6.49 21.34
N VAL A 4 36.68 7.18 20.69
CA VAL A 4 36.56 8.64 20.72
C VAL A 4 35.32 9.03 21.52
N HIS A 5 35.51 9.91 22.51
CA HIS A 5 34.45 10.43 23.37
C HIS A 5 34.26 11.92 23.14
N ALA A 6 33.02 12.34 22.91
CA ALA A 6 32.70 13.76 22.75
C ALA A 6 33.01 14.54 24.04
N SER A 7 33.59 15.73 23.89
CA SER A 7 34.02 16.59 25.01
C SER A 7 32.86 17.21 25.79
N GLY A 8 31.63 17.22 25.25
CA GLY A 8 30.45 17.89 25.82
C GLY A 8 30.43 19.41 25.58
N THR A 9 31.53 19.98 25.10
CA THR A 9 31.71 21.42 24.88
C THR A 9 31.92 21.81 23.42
N ALA A 10 32.05 20.83 22.53
CA ALA A 10 32.23 21.06 21.10
C ALA A 10 31.02 21.76 20.47
N ASP A 11 31.27 22.60 19.46
CA ASP A 11 30.22 23.30 18.72
C ASP A 11 29.33 22.34 17.91
N ILE A 12 29.92 21.25 17.41
CA ILE A 12 29.21 20.17 16.72
C ILE A 12 29.55 18.85 17.42
N THR A 13 28.51 18.13 17.84
CA THR A 13 28.64 16.80 18.44
C THR A 13 27.92 15.78 17.58
N VAL A 14 28.63 14.74 17.14
CA VAL A 14 28.06 13.57 16.47
C VAL A 14 28.10 12.39 17.41
N ALA A 15 26.95 11.76 17.65
CA ALA A 15 26.84 10.60 18.53
C ALA A 15 25.78 9.64 18.02
N SER A 16 26.03 8.33 18.16
CA SER A 16 24.97 7.33 17.96
C SER A 16 24.08 7.25 19.20
N LEU A 17 22.83 6.82 19.01
CA LEU A 17 21.88 6.65 20.10
C LEU A 17 22.41 5.74 21.21
N GLN A 18 23.03 4.62 20.83
CA GLN A 18 23.65 3.66 21.76
C GLN A 18 24.79 4.30 22.57
N SER A 19 25.59 5.19 21.96
CA SER A 19 26.72 5.83 22.64
C SER A 19 26.28 6.92 23.62
N ILE A 20 25.32 7.76 23.22
CA ILE A 20 24.86 8.90 24.03
C ILE A 20 24.01 8.45 25.22
N THR A 21 23.24 7.36 25.07
CA THR A 21 22.41 6.80 26.14
C THR A 21 23.14 5.82 27.06
N SER A 22 24.43 5.56 26.81
CA SER A 22 25.23 4.64 27.62
C SER A 22 25.63 5.28 28.95
N GLY A 23 25.18 4.68 30.06
CA GLY A 23 25.42 5.19 31.41
C GLY A 23 24.88 6.62 31.56
N ASP A 24 25.66 7.48 32.24
CA ASP A 24 25.27 8.87 32.51
C ASP A 24 25.82 9.88 31.48
N ARG A 25 26.28 9.40 30.31
CA ARG A 25 26.90 10.25 29.28
C ARG A 25 25.99 11.36 28.78
N LEU A 26 24.69 11.12 28.72
CA LEU A 26 23.70 12.10 28.29
C LEU A 26 23.74 13.37 29.17
N GLY A 27 23.97 13.22 30.48
CA GLY A 27 24.03 14.34 31.43
C GLY A 27 25.18 15.32 31.17
N LYS A 28 26.19 14.92 30.38
CA LYS A 28 27.32 15.78 29.99
C LYS A 28 26.92 16.91 29.04
N PHE A 29 25.83 16.74 28.29
CA PHE A 29 25.42 17.68 27.25
C PHE A 29 24.38 18.65 27.80
N ASP A 30 24.76 19.90 28.05
CA ASP A 30 23.83 20.95 28.50
C ASP A 30 22.86 21.32 27.35
N PRO A 31 21.54 21.10 27.50
CA PRO A 31 20.56 21.39 26.47
C PRO A 31 20.58 22.84 25.97
N ARG A 32 20.89 23.79 26.85
CA ARG A 32 20.87 25.23 26.56
C ARG A 32 21.95 25.67 25.56
N ARG A 33 22.97 24.82 25.35
CA ARG A 33 24.06 25.09 24.40
C ARG A 33 23.70 24.70 22.97
N PHE A 34 22.68 23.89 22.77
CA PHE A 34 22.31 23.39 21.45
C PHE A 34 21.16 24.22 20.88
N LYS A 35 21.34 24.68 19.65
CA LYS A 35 20.29 25.39 18.89
C LYS A 35 19.56 24.46 17.91
N LEU A 36 20.17 23.33 17.58
CA LEU A 36 19.70 22.36 16.60
C LEU A 36 20.01 20.95 17.10
N ILE A 37 19.01 20.08 17.03
CA ILE A 37 19.15 18.63 17.17
C ILE A 37 18.79 18.01 15.83
N LEU A 38 19.79 17.44 15.15
CA LEU A 38 19.63 16.73 13.89
C LEU A 38 19.52 15.22 14.18
N VAL A 39 18.45 14.60 13.69
CA VAL A 39 18.22 13.15 13.83
C VAL A 39 18.28 12.51 12.46
N ASP A 40 19.27 11.64 12.27
CA ASP A 40 19.33 10.75 11.11
C ASP A 40 18.41 9.54 11.31
N GLU A 41 17.91 8.97 10.21
CA GLU A 41 16.90 7.91 10.18
C GLU A 41 15.70 8.20 11.11
N ALA A 42 15.16 9.41 10.99
CA ALA A 42 14.13 9.96 11.88
C ALA A 42 12.83 9.15 11.93
N HIS A 43 12.64 8.15 11.07
CA HIS A 43 11.55 7.19 11.19
C HIS A 43 11.60 6.35 12.50
N HIS A 44 12.76 6.31 13.18
CA HIS A 44 12.94 5.68 14.50
C HIS A 44 12.67 6.59 15.70
N ILE A 45 12.39 7.88 15.49
CA ILE A 45 12.41 8.93 16.53
C ILE A 45 11.49 8.68 17.75
N VAL A 46 10.42 7.89 17.58
CA VAL A 46 9.48 7.56 18.67
C VAL A 46 9.94 6.38 19.53
N ALA A 47 11.08 5.75 19.22
CA ALA A 47 11.61 4.66 20.04
C ALA A 47 12.02 5.16 21.45
N PRO A 48 11.89 4.33 22.51
CA PRO A 48 12.16 4.76 23.89
C PRO A 48 13.54 5.40 24.09
N GLY A 49 14.56 4.91 23.39
CA GLY A 49 15.91 5.49 23.42
C GLY A 49 15.95 6.91 22.87
N TYR A 50 15.35 7.14 21.68
CA TYR A 50 15.25 8.48 21.09
C TYR A 50 14.44 9.42 21.97
N MET A 51 13.29 8.97 22.47
CA MET A 51 12.45 9.76 23.37
C MET A 51 13.18 10.19 24.65
N ARG A 52 14.07 9.34 25.20
CA ARG A 52 14.92 9.71 26.34
C ARG A 52 15.86 10.87 25.99
N VAL A 53 16.50 10.81 24.82
CA VAL A 53 17.39 11.89 24.35
C VAL A 53 16.60 13.16 24.08
N LEU A 54 15.46 13.07 23.39
CA LEU A 54 14.62 14.25 23.11
C LEU A 54 14.11 14.92 24.40
N ARG A 55 13.67 14.14 25.39
CA ARG A 55 13.28 14.68 26.71
C ARG A 55 14.42 15.44 27.39
N HIS A 56 15.64 14.93 27.32
CA HIS A 56 16.81 15.60 27.89
C HIS A 56 17.03 16.97 27.25
N PHE A 57 16.84 17.08 25.93
CA PHE A 57 16.93 18.35 25.21
C PHE A 57 15.65 19.21 25.22
N GLY A 58 14.63 18.84 26.02
CA GLY A 58 13.37 19.57 26.09
C GLY A 58 12.55 19.54 24.80
N LEU A 59 12.65 18.46 24.03
CA LEU A 59 11.99 18.25 22.73
C LEU A 59 10.82 17.26 22.79
N ASP A 60 10.42 16.86 23.99
CA ASP A 60 9.22 16.03 24.21
C ASP A 60 7.91 16.83 24.05
N THR A 61 8.01 18.15 24.21
CA THR A 61 6.93 19.12 24.08
C THR A 61 7.50 20.37 23.41
N LYS A 62 6.74 21.01 22.52
CA LYS A 62 7.18 22.22 21.85
C LYS A 62 7.19 23.40 22.82
N ARG A 63 8.37 23.98 23.08
CA ARG A 63 8.56 25.16 23.93
C ARG A 63 9.27 26.26 23.14
N ALA A 64 9.11 27.51 23.57
CA ALA A 64 9.70 28.66 22.88
C ALA A 64 11.23 28.69 22.96
N ASP A 65 11.80 28.05 23.98
CA ASP A 65 13.23 27.97 24.27
C ASP A 65 13.87 26.64 23.84
N SER A 66 13.10 25.71 23.26
CA SER A 66 13.61 24.44 22.77
C SER A 66 14.48 24.62 21.51
N PRO A 67 15.52 23.79 21.31
CA PRO A 67 16.26 23.78 20.05
C PRO A 67 15.37 23.41 18.86
N ALA A 68 15.78 23.78 17.66
CA ALA A 68 15.15 23.27 16.44
C ALA A 68 15.40 21.75 16.34
N LEU A 69 14.37 20.98 16.05
CA LEU A 69 14.47 19.54 15.79
C LEU A 69 14.31 19.30 14.29
N VAL A 70 15.34 18.73 13.66
CA VAL A 70 15.31 18.39 12.23
C VAL A 70 15.57 16.90 12.09
N GLY A 71 14.61 16.18 11.52
CA GLY A 71 14.76 14.78 11.16
C GLY A 71 15.05 14.62 9.67
N VAL A 72 16.04 13.81 9.32
CA VAL A 72 16.27 13.34 7.96
C VAL A 72 15.99 11.84 7.90
N SER A 73 15.28 11.41 6.86
CA SER A 73 14.93 10.00 6.66
C SER A 73 14.65 9.76 5.19
N ALA A 74 15.07 8.60 4.67
CA ALA A 74 14.70 8.17 3.33
C ALA A 74 13.21 7.77 3.24
N THR A 75 12.54 7.59 4.38
CA THR A 75 11.17 7.07 4.45
C THR A 75 10.32 7.84 5.47
N PHE A 76 9.11 8.23 5.07
CA PHE A 76 8.18 9.03 5.89
C PHE A 76 7.03 8.21 6.49
N SER A 77 6.81 6.99 6.04
CA SER A 77 5.81 6.03 6.55
C SER A 77 6.43 5.13 7.62
N ARG A 78 5.72 4.79 8.71
CA ARG A 78 6.09 3.66 9.60
C ARG A 78 5.10 2.52 9.39
N PHE A 79 5.56 1.29 9.63
CA PHE A 79 4.73 0.09 9.55
C PHE A 79 3.56 0.09 10.56
N ASP A 80 3.70 0.79 11.70
CA ASP A 80 2.71 0.82 12.79
C ASP A 80 1.60 1.87 12.62
N GLY A 81 1.53 2.56 11.47
CA GLY A 81 0.52 3.61 11.23
C GLY A 81 0.66 4.84 12.14
N LEU A 82 1.74 4.94 12.93
CA LEU A 82 2.05 6.13 13.71
C LEU A 82 2.82 7.12 12.83
N LYS A 83 2.23 8.31 12.64
CA LYS A 83 2.91 9.42 11.97
C LYS A 83 4.20 9.78 12.72
N LEU A 84 5.24 10.18 11.98
CA LEU A 84 6.37 10.98 12.52
C LEU A 84 5.89 12.20 13.35
N GLY A 85 4.62 12.62 13.15
CA GLY A 85 3.92 13.68 13.87
C GLY A 85 3.84 13.57 15.39
N ALA A 86 4.31 12.49 16.01
CA ALA A 86 4.49 12.45 17.47
C ALA A 86 5.72 13.25 17.96
N ALA A 87 6.70 13.51 17.09
CA ALA A 87 7.91 14.25 17.43
C ALA A 87 8.29 15.33 16.39
N ILE A 88 7.86 15.20 15.12
CA ILE A 88 8.19 16.15 14.05
C ILE A 88 6.91 16.82 13.54
N ASP A 89 6.83 18.14 13.66
CA ASP A 89 5.65 18.94 13.35
C ASP A 89 5.20 18.86 11.89
N GLN A 90 6.15 18.88 10.94
CA GLN A 90 5.88 19.01 9.51
C GLN A 90 7.01 18.47 8.65
N ILE A 91 6.67 18.05 7.42
CA ILE A 91 7.65 17.74 6.37
C ILE A 91 7.92 19.05 5.62
N VAL A 92 9.13 19.60 5.75
CA VAL A 92 9.52 20.87 5.11
C VAL A 92 10.10 20.70 3.71
N TYR A 93 10.56 19.49 3.38
CA TYR A 93 11.14 19.16 2.09
C TYR A 93 10.96 17.66 1.81
N HIS A 94 10.62 17.32 0.57
CA HIS A 94 10.50 15.96 0.08
C HIS A 94 11.00 15.92 -1.36
N LYS A 95 11.79 14.89 -1.69
CA LYS A 95 12.23 14.60 -3.05
C LYS A 95 12.12 13.10 -3.28
N ASP A 96 11.42 12.70 -4.33
CA ASP A 96 11.22 11.30 -4.64
C ASP A 96 12.48 10.70 -5.28
N TYR A 97 12.68 9.39 -5.14
CA TYR A 97 13.84 8.71 -5.71
C TYR A 97 13.84 8.76 -7.24
N VAL A 98 12.67 8.82 -7.89
CA VAL A 98 12.55 8.99 -9.34
C VAL A 98 13.12 10.35 -9.76
N ASP A 99 12.79 11.43 -9.04
CA ASP A 99 13.33 12.76 -9.29
C ASP A 99 14.86 12.77 -9.07
N MET A 100 15.33 12.08 -8.03
CA MET A 100 16.77 11.98 -7.75
C MET A 100 17.56 11.20 -8.82
N ILE A 101 16.95 10.18 -9.44
CA ILE A 101 17.52 9.48 -10.60
C ILE A 101 17.53 10.41 -11.82
N GLY A 102 16.41 11.08 -12.11
CA GLY A 102 16.28 12.00 -13.24
C GLY A 102 17.31 13.14 -13.21
N ASP A 103 17.50 13.72 -12.03
CA ASP A 103 18.49 14.78 -11.77
C ASP A 103 19.94 14.26 -11.62
N LYS A 104 20.17 12.96 -11.80
CA LYS A 104 21.49 12.30 -11.68
C LYS A 104 22.18 12.46 -10.31
N TRP A 105 21.40 12.63 -9.25
CA TRP A 105 21.89 12.48 -7.87
C TRP A 105 22.04 11.01 -7.46
N LEU A 106 21.31 10.12 -8.12
CA LEU A 106 21.39 8.66 -7.96
C LEU A 106 21.73 8.00 -9.29
N SER A 107 22.30 6.79 -9.20
CA SER A 107 22.50 5.91 -10.35
C SER A 107 21.16 5.50 -10.94
N ASP A 108 21.12 5.31 -12.26
CA ASP A 108 19.97 4.69 -12.93
C ASP A 108 19.74 3.27 -12.36
N VAL A 109 18.49 2.81 -12.38
CA VAL A 109 18.08 1.51 -11.83
C VAL A 109 17.23 0.75 -12.84
N VAL A 110 17.52 -0.54 -12.98
CA VAL A 110 16.71 -1.50 -13.74
C VAL A 110 16.19 -2.59 -12.84
N PHE A 111 14.94 -2.97 -13.03
CA PHE A 111 14.23 -3.92 -12.18
C PHE A 111 13.87 -5.19 -12.95
N THR A 112 14.13 -6.33 -12.32
CA THR A 112 13.62 -7.64 -12.75
C THR A 112 12.92 -8.29 -11.58
N THR A 113 11.68 -8.72 -11.76
CA THR A 113 10.95 -9.53 -10.77
C THR A 113 10.93 -10.98 -11.19
N VAL A 114 11.14 -11.89 -10.25
CA VAL A 114 11.18 -13.32 -10.49
C VAL A 114 10.21 -13.99 -9.54
N ASP A 115 9.30 -14.80 -10.07
CA ASP A 115 8.49 -15.69 -9.24
C ASP A 115 9.40 -16.76 -8.60
N SER A 116 9.54 -16.67 -7.29
CA SER A 116 10.33 -17.59 -6.47
C SER A 116 9.64 -18.93 -6.26
N SER A 117 8.34 -19.07 -6.57
CA SER A 117 7.47 -20.21 -6.24
C SER A 117 7.32 -20.51 -4.74
N ALA A 118 7.87 -19.65 -3.87
CA ALA A 118 7.78 -19.81 -2.43
C ALA A 118 6.36 -19.51 -1.93
N ASP A 119 5.74 -20.44 -1.20
CA ASP A 119 4.47 -20.21 -0.51
C ASP A 119 4.74 -19.64 0.89
N ILE A 120 4.41 -18.36 1.08
CA ILE A 120 4.53 -17.68 2.37
C ILE A 120 3.19 -17.35 3.02
N SER A 121 2.08 -17.96 2.54
CA SER A 121 0.73 -17.80 3.08
C SER A 121 0.61 -18.18 4.57
N LYS A 122 1.46 -19.11 5.03
CA LYS A 122 1.45 -19.64 6.40
C LYS A 122 2.45 -18.94 7.33
N VAL A 123 3.20 -17.95 6.83
CA VAL A 123 4.23 -17.26 7.62
C VAL A 123 3.58 -16.29 8.60
N LYS A 124 3.88 -16.44 9.90
CA LYS A 124 3.30 -15.61 10.96
C LYS A 124 3.89 -14.19 10.95
N ASN A 125 3.08 -13.25 11.42
CA ASN A 125 3.51 -11.86 11.65
C ASN A 125 4.47 -11.79 12.85
N GLY A 126 5.51 -10.98 12.72
CA GLY A 126 6.43 -10.62 13.78
C GLY A 126 5.95 -9.41 14.58
N VAL A 127 6.71 -9.06 15.63
CA VAL A 127 6.38 -7.99 16.59
C VAL A 127 6.39 -6.60 15.94
N ASN A 128 7.25 -6.40 14.94
CA ASN A 128 7.35 -5.15 14.18
C ASN A 128 6.41 -5.15 12.96
N GLY A 129 5.55 -6.17 12.87
CA GLY A 129 4.57 -6.45 11.82
C GLY A 129 5.10 -6.77 10.42
N ASP A 130 6.41 -6.78 10.22
CA ASP A 130 7.05 -7.63 9.19
C ASP A 130 6.94 -9.12 9.58
N PHE A 131 7.29 -10.04 8.68
CA PHE A 131 7.25 -11.49 8.95
C PHE A 131 8.18 -11.92 10.09
N ARG A 132 7.81 -12.99 10.81
CA ARG A 132 8.71 -13.64 11.78
C ARG A 132 9.88 -14.30 11.04
N PRO A 133 11.15 -13.89 11.27
CA PRO A 133 12.28 -14.31 10.43
C PRO A 133 12.45 -15.82 10.31
N GLY A 134 12.38 -16.56 11.41
CA GLY A 134 12.55 -18.02 11.38
C GLY A 134 11.46 -18.76 10.61
N ASP A 135 10.22 -18.24 10.58
CA ASP A 135 9.15 -18.85 9.77
C ASP A 135 9.32 -18.52 8.30
N LEU A 136 9.69 -17.27 8.01
CA LEU A 136 9.93 -16.82 6.65
C LEU A 136 11.11 -17.59 6.04
N SER A 137 12.20 -17.77 6.79
CA SER A 137 13.38 -18.53 6.35
C SER A 137 13.01 -19.95 5.96
N ARG A 138 12.19 -20.66 6.73
CA ARG A 138 11.75 -22.03 6.35
C ARG A 138 10.97 -22.09 5.03
N ALA A 139 10.27 -21.03 4.67
CA ALA A 139 9.50 -20.98 3.44
C ALA A 139 10.37 -20.62 2.22
N VAL A 140 11.36 -19.74 2.40
CA VAL A 140 12.17 -19.23 1.27
C VAL A 140 13.54 -19.90 1.14
N ASN A 141 14.12 -20.42 2.22
CA ASN A 141 15.41 -21.10 2.23
C ASN A 141 15.21 -22.60 1.92
N THR A 142 14.74 -22.89 0.71
CA THR A 142 14.65 -24.25 0.18
C THR A 142 15.61 -24.40 -1.00
N ASP A 143 16.07 -25.61 -1.28
CA ASP A 143 16.99 -25.86 -2.41
C ASP A 143 16.39 -25.36 -3.73
N GLN A 144 15.09 -25.55 -3.94
CA GLN A 144 14.38 -25.09 -5.12
C GLN A 144 14.40 -23.56 -5.24
N VAL A 145 14.02 -22.83 -4.19
CA VAL A 145 13.95 -21.36 -4.22
C VAL A 145 15.36 -20.75 -4.32
N ASN A 146 16.34 -21.31 -3.60
CA ASN A 146 17.73 -20.88 -3.67
C ASN A 146 18.32 -21.09 -5.07
N GLU A 147 18.03 -22.25 -5.69
CA GLU A 147 18.45 -22.56 -7.06
C GLU A 147 17.80 -21.62 -8.08
N ILE A 148 16.50 -21.34 -7.96
CA ILE A 148 15.79 -20.37 -8.81
C ILE A 148 16.41 -18.97 -8.66
N THR A 149 16.75 -18.57 -7.43
CA THR A 149 17.37 -17.28 -7.14
C THR A 149 18.72 -17.13 -7.85
N VAL A 150 19.61 -18.11 -7.69
CA VAL A 150 20.94 -18.08 -8.32
C VAL A 150 20.85 -18.18 -9.84
N ARG A 151 19.99 -19.06 -10.38
CA ARG A 151 19.80 -19.19 -11.85
C ARG A 151 19.22 -17.92 -12.47
N SER A 152 18.32 -17.25 -11.77
CA SER A 152 17.77 -15.98 -12.23
C SER A 152 18.83 -14.88 -12.23
N TRP A 153 19.65 -14.82 -11.17
CA TRP A 153 20.80 -13.92 -11.14
C TRP A 153 21.80 -14.23 -12.27
N LEU A 154 22.11 -15.50 -12.52
CA LEU A 154 22.98 -15.92 -13.63
C LEU A 154 22.47 -15.44 -14.99
N ALA A 155 21.17 -15.63 -15.25
CA ALA A 155 20.54 -15.27 -16.51
C ALA A 155 20.46 -13.76 -16.73
N LYS A 156 20.35 -12.97 -15.66
CA LYS A 156 20.01 -11.54 -15.76
C LYS A 156 21.16 -10.60 -15.39
N ALA A 157 22.06 -11.03 -14.51
CA ALA A 157 23.04 -10.19 -13.84
C ALA A 157 24.44 -10.82 -13.67
N SER A 158 24.75 -11.96 -14.29
CA SER A 158 26.09 -12.60 -14.19
C SER A 158 27.27 -11.70 -14.64
N GLY A 159 27.03 -10.72 -15.51
CA GLY A 159 28.03 -9.74 -15.94
C GLY A 159 28.27 -8.60 -14.93
N ARG A 160 27.53 -8.55 -13.82
CA ARG A 160 27.66 -7.54 -12.76
C ARG A 160 28.84 -7.86 -11.85
N LYS A 161 29.57 -6.84 -11.40
CA LYS A 161 30.83 -7.01 -10.65
C LYS A 161 30.63 -7.06 -9.15
N SER A 162 29.53 -6.53 -8.64
CA SER A 162 29.32 -6.34 -7.20
C SER A 162 27.85 -6.49 -6.86
N THR A 163 27.46 -7.74 -6.61
CA THR A 163 26.11 -8.14 -6.22
C THR A 163 25.97 -8.19 -4.70
N LEU A 164 24.99 -7.46 -4.17
CA LEU A 164 24.58 -7.54 -2.76
C LEU A 164 23.30 -8.35 -2.63
N VAL A 165 23.31 -9.40 -1.82
CA VAL A 165 22.16 -10.30 -1.61
C VAL A 165 21.61 -10.12 -0.19
N PHE A 166 20.31 -9.83 -0.08
CA PHE A 166 19.61 -9.70 1.20
C PHE A 166 18.83 -10.97 1.55
N CYS A 167 19.28 -11.64 2.61
CA CYS A 167 18.66 -12.86 3.13
C CYS A 167 17.78 -12.59 4.37
N VAL A 168 17.02 -13.61 4.75
CA VAL A 168 16.10 -13.57 5.90
C VAL A 168 16.83 -13.73 7.23
N ASP A 169 17.66 -14.77 7.35
CA ASP A 169 18.40 -15.12 8.56
C ASP A 169 19.72 -15.84 8.21
N LEU A 170 20.46 -16.27 9.25
CA LEU A 170 21.76 -16.94 9.11
C LEU A 170 21.68 -18.25 8.31
N ALA A 171 20.60 -19.02 8.47
CA ALA A 171 20.41 -20.27 7.73
C ALA A 171 20.26 -19.99 6.23
N HIS A 172 19.50 -18.95 5.88
CA HIS A 172 19.32 -18.53 4.50
C HIS A 172 20.60 -17.93 3.89
N VAL A 173 21.40 -17.20 4.67
CA VAL A 173 22.74 -16.76 4.24
C VAL A 173 23.61 -17.96 3.86
N GLY A 174 23.63 -19.00 4.70
CA GLY A 174 24.36 -20.23 4.41
C GLY A 174 23.87 -20.92 3.13
N GLY A 175 22.56 -21.09 2.99
CA GLY A 175 21.93 -21.73 1.83
C GLY A 175 22.25 -21.03 0.51
N LEU A 176 22.04 -19.71 0.42
CA LEU A 176 22.35 -18.97 -0.80
C LEU A 176 23.84 -18.87 -1.08
N THR A 177 24.69 -18.72 -0.06
CA THR A 177 26.15 -18.72 -0.26
C THR A 177 26.62 -20.03 -0.89
N GLN A 178 26.11 -21.17 -0.39
CA GLN A 178 26.43 -22.48 -0.96
C GLN A 178 25.87 -22.64 -2.38
N ALA A 179 24.66 -22.15 -2.64
CA ALA A 179 24.08 -22.17 -3.97
C ALA A 179 24.93 -21.38 -4.99
N PHE A 180 25.36 -20.16 -4.67
CA PHE A 180 26.26 -19.40 -5.55
C PHE A 180 27.60 -20.12 -5.80
N ARG A 181 28.20 -20.68 -4.75
CA ARG A 181 29.47 -21.42 -4.86
C ARG A 181 29.33 -22.70 -5.69
N LYS A 182 28.21 -23.40 -5.59
CA LYS A 182 27.88 -24.57 -6.42
C LYS A 182 27.84 -24.22 -7.91
N HIS A 183 27.43 -23.01 -8.25
CA HIS A 183 27.45 -22.47 -9.62
C HIS A 183 28.79 -21.81 -10.01
N GLY A 184 29.84 -21.94 -9.19
CA GLY A 184 31.21 -21.51 -9.51
C GLY A 184 31.53 -20.05 -9.18
N TYR A 185 30.71 -19.35 -8.39
CA TYR A 185 30.93 -17.96 -8.02
C TYR A 185 31.49 -17.84 -6.60
N ASP A 186 32.49 -16.98 -6.42
CA ASP A 186 32.96 -16.60 -5.07
C ASP A 186 31.90 -15.73 -4.39
N ALA A 187 31.10 -16.38 -3.54
CA ALA A 187 30.17 -15.74 -2.64
C ALA A 187 30.72 -15.77 -1.21
N ARG A 188 30.71 -14.61 -0.56
CA ARG A 188 31.07 -14.44 0.85
C ARG A 188 29.93 -13.78 1.58
N PHE A 189 29.95 -13.82 2.92
CA PHE A 189 28.86 -13.26 3.70
C PHE A 189 29.35 -12.42 4.87
N VAL A 190 28.48 -11.52 5.33
CA VAL A 190 28.65 -10.77 6.58
C VAL A 190 27.36 -10.86 7.38
N THR A 191 27.49 -11.20 8.66
CA THR A 191 26.40 -11.32 9.62
C THR A 191 26.65 -10.41 10.84
N GLY A 192 25.65 -10.31 11.71
CA GLY A 192 25.78 -9.54 12.97
C GLY A 192 26.95 -10.02 13.83
N ASP A 193 27.23 -11.32 13.78
CA ASP A 193 28.26 -12.00 14.57
C ASP A 193 29.66 -11.94 13.93
N THR A 194 29.79 -11.53 12.67
CA THR A 194 31.10 -11.37 12.01
C THR A 194 31.96 -10.35 12.78
N PRO A 195 33.15 -10.76 13.28
CA PRO A 195 34.08 -9.87 13.96
C PRO A 195 34.39 -8.60 13.16
N LYS A 196 34.63 -7.49 13.86
CA LYS A 196 34.81 -6.17 13.20
C LYS A 196 35.99 -6.15 12.21
N VAL A 197 37.09 -6.82 12.54
CA VAL A 197 38.30 -6.88 11.70
C VAL A 197 37.97 -7.65 10.42
N GLU A 198 37.48 -8.88 10.56
CA GLU A 198 37.05 -9.74 9.44
C GLU A 198 35.99 -9.05 8.56
N ARG A 199 34.98 -8.41 9.17
CA ARG A 199 33.98 -7.62 8.44
C ARG A 199 34.63 -6.52 7.61
N SER A 200 35.63 -5.83 8.15
CA SER A 200 36.32 -4.76 7.44
C SER A 200 37.12 -5.31 6.26
N GLU A 201 37.81 -6.43 6.45
CA GLU A 201 38.58 -7.11 5.40
C GLU A 201 37.68 -7.60 4.26
N ILE A 202 36.57 -8.25 4.58
CA ILE A 202 35.58 -8.71 3.58
C ILE A 202 35.01 -7.53 2.80
N LEU A 203 34.68 -6.43 3.48
CA LEU A 203 34.15 -5.23 2.83
C LEU A 203 35.17 -4.54 1.93
N GLU A 204 36.43 -4.47 2.34
CA GLU A 204 37.51 -3.93 1.50
C GLU A 204 37.75 -4.79 0.26
N ALA A 205 37.79 -6.12 0.41
CA ALA A 205 37.90 -7.05 -0.71
C ALA A 205 36.71 -6.91 -1.68
N PHE A 206 35.49 -6.74 -1.16
CA PHE A 206 34.30 -6.51 -1.97
C PHE A 206 34.34 -5.17 -2.71
N ARG A 207 34.81 -4.09 -2.07
CA ARG A 207 35.00 -2.77 -2.70
C ARG A 207 36.01 -2.82 -3.84
N LYS A 208 37.06 -3.63 -3.70
CA LYS A 208 38.08 -3.87 -4.73
C LYS A 208 37.60 -4.79 -5.86
N GLY A 209 36.43 -5.40 -5.73
CA GLY A 209 35.91 -6.34 -6.72
C GLY A 209 36.65 -7.69 -6.73
N GLU A 210 37.27 -8.08 -5.62
CA GLU A 210 38.00 -9.36 -5.51
C GLU A 210 37.05 -10.57 -5.54
N PHE A 211 35.76 -10.36 -5.22
CA PHE A 211 34.71 -11.36 -5.36
C PHE A 211 33.37 -10.70 -5.73
N PRO A 212 32.52 -11.37 -6.51
CA PRO A 212 31.33 -10.74 -7.11
C PRO A 212 30.10 -10.71 -6.22
N VAL A 213 29.98 -11.58 -5.20
CA VAL A 213 28.73 -11.77 -4.45
C VAL A 213 28.94 -11.63 -2.95
N LEU A 214 28.28 -10.63 -2.35
CA LEU A 214 28.23 -10.43 -0.91
C LEU A 214 26.81 -10.72 -0.38
N VAL A 215 26.70 -11.71 0.49
CA VAL A 215 25.43 -12.15 1.10
C VAL A 215 25.32 -11.59 2.52
N ASN A 216 24.15 -11.09 2.92
CA ASN A 216 23.96 -10.55 4.27
C ASN A 216 22.57 -10.83 4.83
N CYS A 217 22.44 -10.80 6.16
CA CYS A 217 21.15 -10.75 6.84
C CYS A 217 21.17 -9.67 7.93
N GLY A 218 20.39 -8.59 7.74
CA GLY A 218 20.17 -7.56 8.77
C GLY A 218 21.38 -6.69 9.12
N VAL A 219 22.50 -6.78 8.39
CA VAL A 219 23.70 -5.96 8.66
C VAL A 219 23.78 -4.72 7.76
N PHE A 220 23.36 -4.84 6.50
CA PHE A 220 23.50 -3.77 5.50
C PHE A 220 22.21 -3.03 5.19
N THR A 221 21.21 -3.17 6.05
CA THR A 221 19.96 -2.42 5.96
C THR A 221 20.17 -0.95 6.32
N GLU A 222 21.10 -0.64 7.23
CA GLU A 222 21.42 0.73 7.70
C GLU A 222 22.94 0.95 7.83
N GLY A 223 23.40 2.20 7.70
CA GLY A 223 24.75 2.63 8.12
C GLY A 223 25.98 2.09 7.38
N THR A 224 25.84 1.40 6.24
CA THR A 224 26.97 0.87 5.47
C THR A 224 27.10 1.54 4.10
N ASP A 225 28.32 1.99 3.76
CA ASP A 225 28.65 2.65 2.50
C ASP A 225 29.54 1.79 1.59
N ILE A 226 28.96 1.33 0.48
CA ILE A 226 29.58 0.47 -0.54
C ILE A 226 29.05 0.94 -1.91
N PRO A 227 29.59 2.02 -2.48
CA PRO A 227 29.03 2.63 -3.69
C PRO A 227 29.20 1.76 -4.94
N ASN A 228 30.17 0.84 -4.96
CA ASN A 228 30.46 -0.02 -6.12
C ASN A 228 29.40 -1.10 -6.39
N ILE A 229 28.39 -1.28 -5.54
CA ILE A 229 27.29 -2.23 -5.78
C ILE A 229 26.57 -1.87 -7.08
N ASP A 230 26.53 -2.80 -8.03
CA ASP A 230 25.86 -2.68 -9.33
C ASP A 230 24.73 -3.68 -9.52
N CYS A 231 24.51 -4.57 -8.53
CA CYS A 231 23.35 -5.45 -8.48
C CYS A 231 22.87 -5.67 -7.03
N VAL A 232 21.55 -5.69 -6.84
CA VAL A 232 20.91 -6.02 -5.57
C VAL A 232 19.94 -7.18 -5.79
N VAL A 233 20.09 -8.26 -5.02
CA VAL A 233 19.15 -9.39 -5.02
C VAL A 233 18.35 -9.37 -3.73
N LEU A 234 17.03 -9.20 -3.86
CA LEU A 234 16.08 -9.17 -2.76
C LEU A 234 15.51 -10.58 -2.58
N ALA A 235 16.22 -11.42 -1.82
CA ALA A 235 15.79 -12.79 -1.50
C ALA A 235 14.93 -12.86 -0.21
N ARG A 236 14.61 -11.71 0.38
CA ARG A 236 13.79 -11.60 1.59
C ARG A 236 12.46 -10.91 1.25
N PRO A 237 11.35 -11.66 1.20
CA PRO A 237 10.03 -11.05 1.19
C PRO A 237 9.83 -10.16 2.43
N THR A 238 9.27 -8.97 2.23
CA THR A 238 9.01 -8.03 3.32
C THR A 238 7.67 -7.33 3.16
N ARG A 239 7.04 -6.99 4.29
CA ARG A 239 5.88 -6.09 4.31
C ARG A 239 6.25 -4.62 4.54
N SER A 240 7.54 -4.34 4.74
CA SER A 240 8.02 -3.00 5.04
C SER A 240 8.50 -2.31 3.76
N ARG A 241 7.74 -1.31 3.30
CA ARG A 241 8.14 -0.41 2.20
C ARG A 241 9.48 0.24 2.51
N ASN A 242 9.68 0.65 3.76
CA ASN A 242 10.91 1.31 4.17
C ASN A 242 12.13 0.41 4.01
N LEU A 243 12.00 -0.84 4.48
CA LEU A 243 13.08 -1.81 4.38
C LEU A 243 13.43 -2.09 2.92
N LEU A 244 12.41 -2.23 2.06
CA LEU A 244 12.61 -2.43 0.62
C LEU A 244 13.37 -1.26 -0.03
N VAL A 245 12.93 -0.02 0.23
CA VAL A 245 13.59 1.18 -0.29
C VAL A 245 15.02 1.31 0.24
N GLN A 246 15.27 1.00 1.50
CA GLN A 246 16.62 1.00 2.08
C GLN A 246 17.53 -0.03 1.40
N MET A 247 17.03 -1.25 1.15
CA MET A 247 17.79 -2.30 0.46
C MET A 247 18.15 -1.90 -0.97
N ILE A 248 17.17 -1.40 -1.73
CA ILE A 248 17.37 -0.90 -3.11
C ILE A 248 18.35 0.28 -3.10
N GLY A 249 18.18 1.22 -2.17
CA GLY A 249 19.00 2.42 -2.03
C GLY A 249 20.50 2.15 -1.87
N ARG A 250 20.90 0.96 -1.35
CA ARG A 250 22.31 0.56 -1.30
C ARG A 250 22.94 0.44 -2.69
N GLY A 251 22.14 -0.01 -3.66
CA GLY A 251 22.52 -0.07 -5.06
C GLY A 251 22.33 1.24 -5.81
N MET A 252 21.73 2.30 -5.25
CA MET A 252 21.47 3.53 -6.02
C MET A 252 22.61 4.55 -5.96
N ARG A 253 23.63 4.31 -5.14
CA ARG A 253 24.76 5.25 -5.02
C ARG A 253 25.57 5.33 -6.31
N LEU A 254 26.05 6.53 -6.61
CA LEU A 254 26.94 6.79 -7.74
C LEU A 254 28.33 6.18 -7.48
N HIS A 255 28.92 5.60 -8.52
CA HIS A 255 30.27 5.06 -8.47
C HIS A 255 30.93 5.14 -9.85
N LYS A 256 32.25 5.37 -9.87
CA LYS A 256 32.99 5.45 -11.13
C LYS A 256 32.94 4.11 -11.87
N GLY A 257 32.54 4.15 -13.14
CA GLY A 257 32.45 2.95 -13.99
C GLY A 257 31.18 2.12 -13.78
N LYS A 258 30.24 2.59 -12.95
CA LYS A 258 28.91 2.01 -12.81
C LYS A 258 27.94 2.75 -13.73
N THR A 259 27.24 2.00 -14.58
CA THR A 259 26.24 2.53 -15.52
C THR A 259 24.88 2.64 -14.85
N ASP A 260 24.48 1.60 -14.14
CA ASP A 260 23.18 1.42 -13.54
C ASP A 260 23.27 0.37 -12.41
N CYS A 261 22.21 0.24 -11.63
CA CYS A 261 22.04 -0.83 -10.67
C CYS A 261 20.90 -1.76 -11.09
N HIS A 262 21.18 -3.07 -11.15
CA HIS A 262 20.16 -4.08 -11.41
C HIS A 262 19.58 -4.62 -10.11
N VAL A 263 18.30 -4.36 -9.87
CA VAL A 263 17.54 -4.93 -8.76
C VAL A 263 16.80 -6.17 -9.25
N ILE A 264 17.07 -7.32 -8.61
CA ILE A 264 16.35 -8.57 -8.82
C ILE A 264 15.49 -8.84 -7.60
N ASP A 265 14.18 -8.80 -7.78
CA ASP A 265 13.19 -8.98 -6.72
C ASP A 265 12.58 -10.38 -6.78
N MET A 266 12.86 -11.21 -5.77
CA MET A 266 12.32 -12.56 -5.67
C MET A 266 10.92 -12.48 -5.05
N VAL A 267 9.90 -12.40 -5.91
CA VAL A 267 8.50 -12.30 -5.52
C VAL A 267 7.99 -13.69 -5.16
N SER A 268 7.23 -13.78 -4.07
CA SER A 268 6.57 -15.02 -3.63
C SER A 268 5.07 -14.95 -3.89
N SER A 269 4.44 -16.09 -4.13
CA SER A 269 2.99 -16.18 -4.35
C SER A 269 2.23 -15.91 -3.05
N LEU A 270 1.91 -14.63 -2.80
CA LEU A 270 1.04 -14.23 -1.71
C LEU A 270 0.13 -13.10 -2.19
N GLU A 271 -1.18 -13.28 -2.05
CA GLU A 271 -2.19 -12.29 -2.49
C GLU A 271 -2.22 -11.01 -1.62
N THR A 272 -1.59 -10.97 -0.44
CA THR A 272 -1.74 -9.80 0.46
C THR A 272 -0.50 -9.41 1.29
N GLY A 273 -0.15 -8.12 1.19
CA GLY A 273 0.65 -7.38 2.18
C GLY A 273 2.17 -7.41 2.01
N ILE A 274 2.71 -8.05 0.97
CA ILE A 274 4.13 -7.94 0.62
C ILE A 274 4.33 -6.66 -0.18
N VAL A 275 5.41 -5.93 0.12
CA VAL A 275 5.87 -4.85 -0.74
C VAL A 275 6.89 -5.42 -1.69
N THR A 276 6.59 -5.35 -2.98
CA THR A 276 7.48 -5.70 -4.09
C THR A 276 7.82 -4.46 -4.90
N THR A 277 8.79 -4.58 -5.79
CA THR A 277 9.20 -3.52 -6.70
C THR A 277 8.02 -2.93 -7.49
N PRO A 278 7.15 -3.72 -8.17
CA PRO A 278 5.95 -3.18 -8.82
C PRO A 278 5.07 -2.34 -7.89
N THR A 279 4.85 -2.79 -6.64
CA THR A 279 4.00 -2.06 -5.70
C THR A 279 4.60 -0.73 -5.25
N LEU A 280 5.93 -0.53 -5.33
CA LEU A 280 6.54 0.78 -5.08
C LEU A 280 6.08 1.84 -6.08
N PHE A 281 5.78 1.41 -7.31
CA PHE A 281 5.29 2.25 -8.41
C PHE A 281 3.75 2.22 -8.53
N GLY A 282 3.05 1.59 -7.58
CA GLY A 282 1.59 1.48 -7.60
C GLY A 282 1.04 0.43 -8.58
N LEU A 283 1.88 -0.50 -9.03
CA LEU A 283 1.49 -1.64 -9.87
C LEU A 283 1.11 -2.86 -9.00
N ASP A 284 0.48 -3.84 -9.65
CA ASP A 284 0.12 -5.11 -9.03
C ASP A 284 1.37 -5.89 -8.58
N PRO A 285 1.39 -6.51 -7.39
CA PRO A 285 2.54 -7.27 -6.91
C PRO A 285 2.92 -8.47 -7.79
N HIS A 286 1.99 -8.99 -8.59
CA HIS A 286 2.23 -10.10 -9.53
C HIS A 286 2.72 -9.62 -10.90
N GLU A 287 2.85 -8.31 -11.12
CA GLU A 287 3.40 -7.79 -12.37
C GLU A 287 4.85 -8.26 -12.52
N LEU A 288 5.09 -9.10 -13.53
CA LEU A 288 6.44 -9.52 -13.86
C LEU A 288 7.09 -8.54 -14.84
N VAL A 289 8.21 -7.97 -14.42
CA VAL A 289 9.00 -7.01 -15.19
C VAL A 289 10.39 -7.57 -15.44
N ASP A 290 10.95 -7.28 -16.61
CA ASP A 290 12.30 -7.70 -17.00
C ASP A 290 13.12 -6.52 -17.49
N LYS A 291 14.16 -6.16 -16.74
CA LYS A 291 15.05 -5.01 -17.02
C LYS A 291 14.29 -3.71 -17.30
N ALA A 292 13.17 -3.50 -16.61
CA ALA A 292 12.39 -2.28 -16.71
C ALA A 292 13.08 -1.16 -15.92
N SER A 293 13.24 0.02 -16.51
CA SER A 293 13.69 1.21 -15.81
C SER A 293 12.57 1.78 -14.91
N ALA A 294 12.94 2.71 -14.02
CA ALA A 294 11.94 3.44 -13.23
C ALA A 294 10.94 4.24 -14.11
N ALA A 295 11.39 4.75 -15.26
CA ALA A 295 10.53 5.44 -16.21
C ALA A 295 9.53 4.46 -16.86
N ASP A 296 9.99 3.29 -17.30
CA ASP A 296 9.13 2.26 -17.90
C ASP A 296 8.02 1.82 -16.94
N LEU A 297 8.34 1.68 -15.64
CA LEU A 297 7.35 1.31 -14.61
C LEU A 297 6.28 2.39 -14.41
N ASN A 298 6.66 3.67 -14.46
CA ASN A 298 5.71 4.78 -14.42
C ASN A 298 4.85 4.82 -15.69
N GLU A 299 5.42 4.59 -16.87
CA GLU A 299 4.65 4.51 -18.12
C GLU A 299 3.65 3.34 -18.12
N ILE A 300 4.05 2.17 -17.60
CA ILE A 300 3.15 1.02 -17.43
C ILE A 300 1.97 1.39 -16.52
N LYS A 301 2.24 2.10 -15.43
CA LYS A 301 1.22 2.58 -14.50
C LYS A 301 0.27 3.56 -15.18
N ASP A 302 0.79 4.60 -15.82
CA ASP A 302 -0.01 5.63 -16.50
C ASP A 302 -0.85 5.03 -17.63
N ARG A 303 -0.29 4.09 -18.40
CA ARG A 303 -1.02 3.34 -19.43
C ARG A 303 -2.17 2.54 -18.84
N LYS A 304 -1.95 1.82 -17.73
CA LYS A 304 -3.01 1.04 -17.05
C LYS A 304 -4.06 1.95 -16.41
N GLU A 305 -3.67 3.10 -15.87
CA GLU A 305 -4.63 4.10 -15.36
C GLU A 305 -5.46 4.68 -16.50
N ALA A 306 -4.85 5.04 -17.63
CA ALA A 306 -5.54 5.51 -18.82
C ALA A 306 -6.44 4.43 -19.42
N GLU A 307 -6.01 3.17 -19.46
CA GLU A 307 -6.83 2.05 -19.90
C GLU A 307 -8.01 1.81 -18.95
N ARG A 308 -7.80 1.90 -17.64
CA ARG A 308 -8.88 1.82 -16.64
C ARG A 308 -9.88 2.95 -16.81
N LEU A 309 -9.41 4.17 -17.06
CA LEU A 309 -10.26 5.33 -17.36
C LEU A 309 -10.99 5.16 -18.70
N ARG A 310 -10.32 4.65 -19.74
CA ARG A 310 -10.94 4.34 -21.04
C ARG A 310 -11.97 3.24 -20.93
N GLN A 311 -11.72 2.17 -20.17
CA GLN A 311 -12.70 1.12 -19.90
C GLN A 311 -13.90 1.72 -19.17
N GLN A 312 -13.68 2.54 -18.13
CA GLN A 312 -14.75 3.26 -17.43
C GLN A 312 -15.56 4.18 -18.35
N HIS A 313 -14.93 4.84 -19.33
CA HIS A 313 -15.60 5.68 -20.34
C HIS A 313 -16.25 4.88 -21.48
N ALA A 314 -15.70 3.74 -21.88
CA ALA A 314 -16.29 2.85 -22.89
C ALA A 314 -17.57 2.18 -22.37
N TYR A 315 -17.64 1.90 -21.05
CA TYR A 315 -18.87 1.46 -20.39
C TYR A 315 -19.98 2.52 -20.38
N SER A 316 -19.68 3.81 -20.64
CA SER A 316 -20.70 4.85 -20.77
C SER A 316 -21.22 5.09 -22.20
N ASP A 317 -20.54 4.59 -23.23
CA ASP A 317 -20.81 4.95 -24.64
C ASP A 317 -21.03 3.78 -25.63
N ALA A 318 -21.06 2.52 -25.18
CA ALA A 318 -21.20 1.38 -26.10
C ALA A 318 -22.66 0.99 -26.42
N PRO A 319 -23.05 0.81 -27.71
CA PRO A 319 -24.22 0.03 -28.11
C PRO A 319 -23.90 -1.48 -28.07
N ASP A 320 -24.96 -2.27 -27.83
CA ASP A 320 -24.97 -3.72 -27.56
C ASP A 320 -24.19 -4.57 -28.61
N PRO A 321 -23.25 -5.46 -28.21
CA PRO A 321 -22.51 -6.29 -29.17
C PRO A 321 -23.14 -7.68 -29.39
N GLN A 322 -23.28 -8.04 -30.67
CA GLN A 322 -23.61 -9.40 -31.14
C GLN A 322 -22.46 -10.42 -30.91
N PRO A 323 -22.76 -11.73 -30.86
CA PRO A 323 -21.80 -12.74 -30.47
C PRO A 323 -20.93 -13.21 -31.65
N ALA A 324 -19.61 -13.24 -31.44
CA ALA A 324 -18.67 -13.99 -32.27
C ALA A 324 -17.61 -14.68 -31.40
N THR A 325 -17.09 -15.78 -31.92
CA THR A 325 -16.56 -16.97 -31.25
C THR A 325 -15.07 -16.97 -30.89
N ALA A 326 -14.77 -17.72 -29.80
CA ALA A 326 -13.55 -18.47 -29.45
C ALA A 326 -12.30 -17.73 -28.89
N SER A 327 -12.02 -17.91 -27.59
CA SER A 327 -10.90 -18.70 -27.03
C SER A 327 -10.74 -18.44 -25.52
N ALA A 328 -10.31 -19.46 -24.78
CA ALA A 328 -10.41 -19.59 -23.33
C ALA A 328 -9.56 -18.58 -22.53
N CYS A 329 -10.21 -17.54 -22.02
CA CYS A 329 -9.87 -16.89 -20.76
C CYS A 329 -11.21 -16.67 -20.04
N SER A 330 -11.43 -17.31 -18.89
CA SER A 330 -12.71 -17.19 -18.18
C SER A 330 -12.82 -15.81 -17.53
N VAL A 331 -13.17 -14.80 -18.31
CA VAL A 331 -13.61 -13.51 -17.81
C VAL A 331 -15.04 -13.71 -17.33
N THR A 332 -15.25 -13.60 -16.01
CA THR A 332 -16.59 -13.65 -15.42
C THR A 332 -17.23 -12.28 -15.62
N PHE A 333 -18.01 -12.12 -16.68
CA PHE A 333 -18.87 -10.95 -16.86
C PHE A 333 -20.06 -11.09 -15.91
N THR A 334 -20.27 -10.09 -15.06
CA THR A 334 -21.44 -10.05 -14.15
C THR A 334 -22.41 -9.03 -14.71
N ASP A 335 -23.45 -9.48 -15.40
CA ASP A 335 -24.56 -8.61 -15.82
C ASP A 335 -25.46 -8.30 -14.62
N TYR A 336 -25.71 -7.01 -14.37
CA TYR A 336 -26.59 -6.57 -13.29
C TYR A 336 -28.00 -6.37 -13.84
N GLY A 337 -28.89 -7.33 -13.60
CA GLY A 337 -30.31 -7.26 -13.98
C GLY A 337 -31.12 -6.31 -13.09
N SER A 338 -30.61 -5.99 -11.89
CA SER A 338 -31.29 -5.16 -10.89
C SER A 338 -30.35 -4.22 -10.12
N VAL A 339 -30.91 -3.16 -9.53
CA VAL A 339 -30.18 -2.26 -8.59
C VAL A 339 -29.72 -3.01 -7.32
N PHE A 340 -30.36 -4.15 -7.01
CA PHE A 340 -29.98 -4.98 -5.86
C PHE A 340 -28.69 -5.76 -6.15
N ASP A 341 -28.45 -6.15 -7.40
CA ASP A 341 -27.23 -6.85 -7.82
C ASP A 341 -26.00 -5.92 -7.64
N LEU A 342 -26.17 -4.61 -7.86
CA LEU A 342 -25.14 -3.58 -7.60
C LEU A 342 -24.90 -3.34 -6.09
N ILE A 343 -25.92 -3.49 -5.25
CA ILE A 343 -25.80 -3.37 -3.78
C ILE A 343 -25.14 -4.63 -3.20
N GLU A 344 -25.47 -5.80 -3.76
CA GLU A 344 -24.86 -7.08 -3.44
C GLU A 344 -23.40 -7.18 -3.93
N ASP A 345 -23.04 -6.42 -4.97
CA ASP A 345 -21.68 -6.36 -5.44
C ASP A 345 -20.73 -5.71 -4.42
N THR A 346 -19.84 -6.54 -3.88
CA THR A 346 -18.78 -6.13 -2.95
C THR A 346 -17.42 -6.10 -3.66
N SER A 347 -17.38 -6.21 -4.98
CA SER A 347 -16.16 -6.18 -5.78
C SER A 347 -15.38 -4.86 -5.63
N GLY A 348 -16.07 -3.72 -5.55
CA GLY A 348 -15.44 -2.42 -5.27
C GLY A 348 -14.85 -2.27 -3.87
N GLU A 349 -15.30 -3.10 -2.92
CA GLU A 349 -14.77 -3.12 -1.55
C GLU A 349 -13.48 -3.93 -1.45
N LYS A 350 -13.08 -4.67 -2.50
CA LYS A 350 -11.82 -5.43 -2.52
C LYS A 350 -10.62 -4.54 -2.18
N HIS A 351 -10.60 -3.31 -2.69
CA HIS A 351 -9.49 -2.38 -2.48
C HIS A 351 -9.35 -1.93 -1.02
N ILE A 352 -10.45 -1.49 -0.38
CA ILE A 352 -10.40 -1.11 1.05
C ILE A 352 -10.24 -2.31 1.98
N ARG A 353 -10.79 -3.47 1.60
CA ARG A 353 -10.64 -4.75 2.32
C ARG A 353 -9.22 -5.32 2.23
N ALA A 354 -8.42 -4.91 1.26
CA ALA A 354 -7.00 -5.24 1.19
C ALA A 354 -6.16 -4.41 2.16
N ILE A 355 -6.63 -3.21 2.52
CA ILE A 355 -5.91 -2.24 3.35
C ILE A 355 -6.36 -2.33 4.82
N SER A 356 -7.65 -2.58 5.06
CA SER A 356 -8.27 -2.55 6.38
C SER A 356 -8.89 -3.89 6.80
N GLN A 357 -8.75 -4.21 8.09
CA GLN A 357 -9.42 -5.33 8.75
C GLN A 357 -10.83 -4.97 9.24
N TYR A 358 -11.22 -3.70 9.16
CA TYR A 358 -12.54 -3.24 9.57
C TYR A 358 -13.54 -3.36 8.44
N ALA A 359 -14.82 -3.44 8.82
CA ALA A 359 -15.97 -3.63 7.95
C ALA A 359 -16.35 -2.31 7.27
N TRP A 360 -15.41 -1.73 6.54
CA TRP A 360 -15.67 -0.58 5.68
C TRP A 360 -16.60 -0.97 4.54
N VAL A 361 -17.61 -0.14 4.32
CA VAL A 361 -18.62 -0.33 3.28
C VAL A 361 -18.44 0.78 2.25
N GLN A 362 -18.32 0.42 0.98
CA GLN A 362 -18.25 1.40 -0.10
C GLN A 362 -19.67 1.87 -0.44
N VAL A 363 -19.91 3.17 -0.28
CA VAL A 363 -21.23 3.80 -0.48
C VAL A 363 -21.26 4.71 -1.72
N GLY A 364 -20.09 4.98 -2.31
CA GLY A 364 -19.90 5.74 -3.54
C GLY A 364 -18.56 5.40 -4.20
N ALA A 365 -18.26 5.98 -5.38
CA ALA A 365 -17.05 5.65 -6.14
C ALA A 365 -15.79 5.87 -5.28
N ASP A 366 -15.70 7.03 -4.65
CA ASP A 366 -14.64 7.40 -3.71
C ASP A 366 -15.20 7.73 -2.31
N LYS A 367 -16.24 7.01 -1.86
CA LYS A 367 -16.88 7.25 -0.55
C LYS A 367 -17.04 5.94 0.21
N TYR A 368 -16.49 5.89 1.42
CA TYR A 368 -16.49 4.71 2.29
C TYR A 368 -16.99 5.07 3.68
N VAL A 369 -17.70 4.15 4.32
CA VAL A 369 -18.29 4.37 5.64
C VAL A 369 -17.99 3.19 6.56
N LEU A 370 -17.63 3.48 7.81
CA LEU A 370 -17.49 2.53 8.90
C LEU A 370 -18.45 2.91 10.03
N CYS A 371 -19.39 2.02 10.34
CA CYS A 371 -20.45 2.28 11.32
C CYS A 371 -20.13 1.72 12.71
N ALA A 372 -20.49 2.48 13.74
CA ALA A 372 -20.48 2.07 15.14
C ALA A 372 -21.89 1.61 15.59
N PRO A 373 -21.99 0.79 16.64
CA PRO A 373 -23.28 0.25 17.10
C PRO A 373 -24.26 1.32 17.61
N ASN A 374 -23.76 2.48 18.07
CA ASN A 374 -24.57 3.60 18.51
C ASN A 374 -25.14 4.46 17.37
N GLY A 375 -24.92 4.07 16.11
CA GLY A 375 -25.34 4.82 14.93
C GLY A 375 -24.39 5.93 14.48
N SER A 376 -23.31 6.19 15.24
CA SER A 376 -22.22 7.04 14.78
C SER A 376 -21.43 6.34 13.67
N PHE A 377 -20.80 7.10 12.78
CA PHE A 377 -20.02 6.51 11.71
C PHE A 377 -18.84 7.42 11.33
N ILE A 378 -17.80 6.79 10.79
CA ILE A 378 -16.70 7.48 10.13
C ILE A 378 -16.96 7.40 8.63
N ARG A 379 -16.79 8.52 7.94
CA ARG A 379 -16.89 8.61 6.50
C ARG A 379 -15.57 9.09 5.92
N LEU A 380 -15.05 8.30 4.99
CA LEU A 380 -13.90 8.62 4.17
C LEU A 380 -14.39 9.04 2.78
N SER A 381 -13.91 10.17 2.28
CA SER A 381 -14.28 10.66 0.96
C SER A 381 -13.15 11.43 0.28
N LYS A 382 -13.01 11.27 -1.03
CA LYS A 382 -12.15 12.12 -1.86
C LYS A 382 -12.80 13.50 -2.02
N MET A 383 -12.02 14.56 -1.82
CA MET A 383 -12.46 15.94 -2.00
C MET A 383 -12.57 16.23 -3.51
N GLU A 384 -13.72 16.69 -3.97
CA GLU A 384 -13.88 17.21 -5.33
C GLU A 384 -13.27 18.62 -5.34
N THR A 385 -12.17 18.80 -6.06
CA THR A 385 -11.60 20.13 -6.34
C THR A 385 -12.47 20.83 -7.37
N ASP A 386 -13.23 21.86 -6.95
CA ASP A 386 -13.87 22.85 -7.83
C ASP A 386 -12.83 23.77 -8.51
N ALA A 387 -11.71 23.21 -8.95
CA ALA A 387 -10.67 23.95 -9.65
C ALA A 387 -10.99 23.91 -11.15
N THR A 388 -11.29 25.07 -11.72
CA THR A 388 -11.22 25.32 -13.17
C THR A 388 -9.98 24.63 -13.75
N GLU A 389 -10.18 23.98 -14.91
CA GLU A 389 -9.29 23.00 -15.57
C GLU A 389 -7.79 23.38 -15.66
N THR A 390 -7.45 24.65 -15.46
CA THR A 390 -6.09 25.19 -15.55
C THR A 390 -5.23 25.01 -14.29
N GLN A 391 -5.78 24.63 -13.12
CA GLN A 391 -5.00 24.44 -11.88
C GLN A 391 -4.99 22.99 -11.33
N ALA A 392 -5.73 22.07 -11.94
CA ALA A 392 -5.88 20.69 -11.45
C ALA A 392 -4.64 19.80 -11.64
N GLN A 393 -3.64 20.22 -12.43
CA GLN A 393 -2.47 19.40 -12.76
C GLN A 393 -1.33 19.43 -11.73
N GLN A 394 -1.45 20.18 -10.63
CA GLN A 394 -0.33 20.37 -9.69
C GLN A 394 -0.58 19.92 -8.25
N GLN A 395 -1.76 19.41 -7.88
CA GLN A 395 -2.01 18.92 -6.52
C GLN A 395 -2.63 17.52 -6.50
N PRO A 396 -2.07 16.57 -5.72
CA PRO A 396 -2.62 15.23 -5.62
C PRO A 396 -4.02 15.26 -4.98
N PRO A 397 -4.91 14.31 -5.32
CA PRO A 397 -6.26 14.28 -4.80
C PRO A 397 -6.27 14.10 -3.28
N LEU A 398 -6.93 15.03 -2.59
CA LEU A 398 -7.00 15.04 -1.14
C LEU A 398 -8.14 14.14 -0.65
N TRP A 399 -7.83 13.18 0.21
CA TRP A 399 -8.79 12.37 0.96
C TRP A 399 -9.08 13.01 2.30
N VAL A 400 -10.36 13.04 2.68
CA VAL A 400 -10.83 13.61 3.94
C VAL A 400 -11.62 12.55 4.71
N THR A 401 -11.28 12.39 5.98
CA THR A 401 -12.06 11.56 6.91
C THR A 401 -12.82 12.45 7.87
N VAL A 402 -14.11 12.19 8.02
CA VAL A 402 -14.99 12.86 8.98
C VAL A 402 -15.67 11.86 9.90
N GLU A 403 -15.83 12.24 11.16
CA GLU A 403 -16.69 11.56 12.13
C GLU A 403 -18.06 12.22 12.16
N VAL A 404 -19.11 11.41 12.11
CA VAL A 404 -20.49 11.84 12.30
C VAL A 404 -21.07 11.10 13.48
N ARG A 405 -21.32 11.83 14.58
CA ARG A 405 -21.87 11.24 15.81
C ARG A 405 -23.40 11.23 15.76
N ALA A 406 -24.00 10.09 16.13
CA ALA A 406 -25.45 10.02 16.32
C ALA A 406 -25.85 10.75 17.61
N LEU A 407 -26.94 11.52 17.54
CA LEU A 407 -27.50 12.21 18.69
C LEU A 407 -28.61 11.36 19.33
N PRO A 408 -28.81 11.44 20.67
CA PRO A 408 -29.94 10.78 21.31
C PRO A 408 -31.27 11.28 20.72
N ALA A 409 -32.24 10.37 20.64
CA ALA A 409 -33.57 10.69 20.13
C ALA A 409 -34.20 11.84 20.94
N GLY A 410 -34.72 12.86 20.24
CA GLY A 410 -35.38 14.03 20.85
C GLY A 410 -34.48 15.24 21.16
N VAL A 411 -33.15 15.13 21.01
CA VAL A 411 -32.22 16.24 21.30
C VAL A 411 -32.14 17.27 20.16
N ALA A 412 -32.31 16.86 18.90
CA ALA A 412 -32.28 17.75 17.75
C ALA A 412 -33.19 17.24 16.61
N LYS A 413 -33.53 18.13 15.66
CA LYS A 413 -34.26 17.76 14.42
C LYS A 413 -33.44 16.86 13.51
N SER A 414 -32.11 16.99 13.54
CA SER A 414 -31.18 16.10 12.83
C SER A 414 -30.78 14.93 13.74
N PRO A 415 -30.83 13.68 13.25
CA PRO A 415 -30.36 12.52 14.02
C PRO A 415 -28.83 12.48 14.21
N TYR A 416 -28.10 13.38 13.56
CA TYR A 416 -26.64 13.44 13.58
C TYR A 416 -26.12 14.82 13.98
N ALA A 417 -25.00 14.83 14.70
CA ALA A 417 -24.20 16.03 14.98
C ALA A 417 -23.51 16.54 13.72
N ALA A 418 -23.03 17.78 13.76
CA ALA A 418 -22.20 18.34 12.70
C ALA A 418 -20.95 17.45 12.46
N PRO A 419 -20.61 17.13 11.20
CA PRO A 419 -19.43 16.32 10.89
C PRO A 419 -18.16 16.96 11.44
N ARG A 420 -17.35 16.18 12.16
CA ARG A 420 -16.05 16.60 12.67
C ARG A 420 -14.95 16.02 11.78
N GLU A 421 -14.14 16.87 11.18
CA GLU A 421 -12.98 16.42 10.40
C GLU A 421 -11.95 15.78 11.32
N LEU A 422 -11.52 14.56 10.98
CA LEU A 422 -10.52 13.81 11.73
C LEU A 422 -9.13 13.95 11.13
N LEU A 423 -9.03 13.80 9.80
CA LEU A 423 -7.76 13.87 9.09
C LEU A 423 -7.94 14.18 7.60
N ARG A 424 -6.85 14.64 7.01
CA ARG A 424 -6.62 14.77 5.57
C ARG A 424 -5.41 13.92 5.18
N ALA A 425 -5.46 13.30 4.00
CA ALA A 425 -4.38 12.50 3.46
C ALA A 425 -4.31 12.68 1.94
N THR A 426 -3.11 12.55 1.36
CA THR A 426 -2.89 12.64 -0.09
C THR A 426 -3.11 11.30 -0.80
N THR A 427 -3.05 10.19 -0.07
CA THR A 427 -3.30 8.85 -0.61
C THR A 427 -4.49 8.19 0.08
N PHE A 428 -5.15 7.29 -0.64
CA PHE A 428 -6.28 6.52 -0.12
C PHE A 428 -5.86 5.61 1.05
N ALA A 429 -4.73 4.92 0.92
CA ALA A 429 -4.21 4.00 1.93
C ALA A 429 -3.92 4.72 3.25
N ASP A 430 -3.27 5.89 3.20
CA ASP A 430 -3.00 6.69 4.40
C ASP A 430 -4.28 7.16 5.08
N ALA A 431 -5.28 7.54 4.28
CA ALA A 431 -6.58 7.94 4.78
C ALA A 431 -7.29 6.78 5.51
N VAL A 432 -7.24 5.58 4.94
CA VAL A 432 -7.82 4.36 5.54
C VAL A 432 -7.08 4.01 6.83
N HIS A 433 -5.75 3.95 6.83
CA HIS A 433 -4.96 3.60 8.03
C HIS A 433 -5.16 4.61 9.17
N GLY A 434 -5.17 5.90 8.86
CA GLY A 434 -5.46 6.93 9.86
C GLY A 434 -6.87 6.83 10.44
N SER A 435 -7.84 6.47 9.59
CA SER A 435 -9.24 6.26 10.01
C SER A 435 -9.40 5.00 10.86
N ASP A 436 -8.69 3.93 10.52
CA ASP A 436 -8.68 2.66 11.28
C ASP A 436 -8.13 2.89 12.68
N LYS A 437 -7.02 3.61 12.81
CA LYS A 437 -6.44 3.90 14.12
C LYS A 437 -7.47 4.60 15.02
N TYR A 438 -8.09 5.66 14.51
CA TYR A 438 -9.14 6.37 15.26
C TYR A 438 -10.33 5.47 15.60
N ALA A 439 -10.77 4.64 14.65
CA ALA A 439 -11.87 3.69 14.86
C ALA A 439 -11.54 2.67 15.95
N SER A 440 -10.28 2.19 16.02
CA SER A 440 -9.83 1.22 17.00
C SER A 440 -9.84 1.75 18.44
N GLU A 441 -9.59 3.06 18.60
CA GLU A 441 -9.58 3.74 19.89
C GLU A 441 -10.99 4.18 20.32
N THR A 442 -11.86 4.48 19.36
CA THR A 442 -13.17 5.11 19.61
C THR A 442 -14.33 4.12 19.58
N PHE A 443 -14.29 3.11 18.72
CA PHE A 443 -15.39 2.16 18.50
C PHE A 443 -15.06 0.78 19.05
N PRO A 444 -16.05 0.04 19.61
CA PRO A 444 -15.76 -1.27 20.16
C PRO A 444 -15.39 -2.26 19.04
N HIS A 445 -14.21 -2.87 19.17
CA HIS A 445 -13.61 -3.78 18.19
C HIS A 445 -14.57 -4.87 17.68
N VAL A 446 -15.44 -5.39 18.56
CA VAL A 446 -16.42 -6.44 18.25
C VAL A 446 -17.38 -6.02 17.13
N PHE A 447 -17.66 -4.73 16.95
CA PHE A 447 -18.63 -4.26 15.94
C PHE A 447 -18.00 -3.82 14.64
N ILE A 448 -16.78 -3.29 14.70
CA ILE A 448 -16.11 -2.71 13.52
C ILE A 448 -15.26 -3.73 12.76
N HIS A 449 -14.84 -4.83 13.38
CA HIS A 449 -13.97 -5.81 12.74
C HIS A 449 -14.74 -6.79 11.84
N ARG A 450 -14.20 -7.09 10.65
CA ARG A 450 -14.89 -7.89 9.63
C ARG A 450 -14.99 -9.39 9.96
N TYR A 451 -14.04 -9.94 10.72
CA TYR A 451 -13.97 -11.39 11.01
C TYR A 451 -14.69 -11.80 12.31
N GLN A 452 -15.69 -11.03 12.73
CA GLN A 452 -16.38 -11.27 13.99
C GLN A 452 -17.44 -12.37 13.85
N ARG A 453 -17.52 -13.27 14.84
CA ARG A 453 -18.39 -14.47 14.79
C ARG A 453 -19.86 -14.11 14.55
N TRP A 454 -20.34 -13.03 15.15
CA TRP A 454 -21.73 -12.59 15.00
C TRP A 454 -22.09 -12.19 13.56
N ARG A 455 -21.11 -11.81 12.72
CA ARG A 455 -21.35 -11.45 11.32
C ARG A 455 -21.71 -12.65 10.46
N LYS A 456 -21.25 -13.85 10.82
CA LYS A 456 -21.54 -15.12 10.12
C LYS A 456 -22.85 -15.78 10.57
N GLY A 457 -23.51 -15.22 11.57
CA GLY A 457 -24.81 -15.72 12.03
C GLY A 457 -25.95 -15.33 11.09
N PRO A 458 -27.16 -15.88 11.30
CA PRO A 458 -28.32 -15.52 10.51
C PRO A 458 -28.69 -14.04 10.70
N PRO A 459 -29.21 -13.38 9.65
CA PRO A 459 -29.64 -11.99 9.71
C PRO A 459 -30.80 -11.84 10.69
N THR A 460 -30.87 -10.69 11.36
CA THR A 460 -31.96 -10.42 12.30
C THR A 460 -33.28 -10.18 11.56
N PRO A 461 -34.45 -10.48 12.17
CA PRO A 461 -35.75 -10.26 11.54
C PRO A 461 -35.93 -8.81 11.04
N GLY A 462 -35.48 -7.82 11.82
CA GLY A 462 -35.55 -6.41 11.43
C GLY A 462 -34.62 -6.03 10.27
N GLN A 463 -33.48 -6.72 10.09
CA GLN A 463 -32.63 -6.51 8.91
C GLN A 463 -33.29 -7.06 7.64
N LEU A 464 -33.88 -8.26 7.72
CA LEU A 464 -34.63 -8.85 6.62
C LEU A 464 -35.85 -8.01 6.26
N GLU A 465 -36.62 -7.56 7.26
CA GLU A 465 -37.78 -6.69 7.05
C GLU A 465 -37.37 -5.38 6.35
N PHE A 466 -36.29 -4.74 6.80
CA PHE A 466 -35.79 -3.51 6.18
C PHE A 466 -35.37 -3.72 4.71
N LEU A 467 -34.63 -4.80 4.42
CA LEU A 467 -34.17 -5.10 3.05
C LEU A 467 -35.35 -5.50 2.14
N ASN A 468 -36.27 -6.33 2.63
CA ASN A 468 -37.44 -6.80 1.87
C ASN A 468 -38.47 -5.69 1.65
N LYS A 469 -38.55 -4.68 2.52
CA LYS A 469 -39.39 -3.48 2.30
C LYS A 469 -38.99 -2.72 1.04
N LEU A 470 -37.73 -2.82 0.63
CA LEU A 470 -37.20 -2.13 -0.55
C LEU A 470 -37.24 -3.02 -1.80
N ARG A 471 -37.47 -4.33 -1.68
CA ARG A 471 -37.51 -5.30 -2.79
C ARG A 471 -38.92 -5.50 -3.38
N PRO A 472 -39.03 -5.94 -4.65
CA PRO A 472 -40.29 -6.42 -5.21
C PRO A 472 -40.86 -7.59 -4.38
N LYS A 473 -42.19 -7.68 -4.26
CA LYS A 473 -42.85 -8.73 -3.46
C LYS A 473 -42.65 -10.14 -4.00
N GLU A 474 -42.24 -10.26 -5.27
CA GLU A 474 -42.06 -11.53 -5.97
C GLU A 474 -40.72 -12.23 -5.64
N GLU A 475 -39.73 -11.54 -5.05
CA GLU A 475 -38.39 -12.08 -4.74
C GLU A 475 -37.85 -11.62 -3.35
N PRO A 476 -38.43 -12.10 -2.23
CA PRO A 476 -37.96 -11.75 -0.89
C PRO A 476 -36.66 -12.47 -0.53
N LEU A 477 -35.77 -11.78 0.19
CA LEU A 477 -34.61 -12.39 0.85
C LEU A 477 -35.07 -13.20 2.06
N THR A 478 -34.56 -14.41 2.16
CA THR A 478 -34.72 -15.32 3.28
C THR A 478 -33.47 -15.32 4.18
N ALA A 479 -33.57 -15.96 5.34
CA ALA A 479 -32.45 -16.05 6.29
C ALA A 479 -31.27 -16.90 5.77
N ASP A 480 -31.51 -17.71 4.74
CA ASP A 480 -30.51 -18.60 4.13
C ASP A 480 -29.74 -17.91 2.99
N ASP A 481 -30.26 -16.80 2.46
CA ASP A 481 -29.67 -16.11 1.30
C ASP A 481 -28.47 -15.21 1.65
N ILE A 482 -28.46 -14.68 2.88
CA ILE A 482 -27.44 -13.72 3.33
C ILE A 482 -27.11 -13.90 4.80
N ASP A 483 -25.86 -13.66 5.17
CA ASP A 483 -25.45 -13.58 6.58
C ASP A 483 -25.73 -12.19 7.19
N LYS A 484 -25.69 -12.13 8.52
CA LYS A 484 -25.92 -10.91 9.30
C LYS A 484 -24.94 -9.78 8.96
N GLY A 485 -23.70 -10.11 8.59
CA GLY A 485 -22.68 -9.16 8.17
C GLY A 485 -23.03 -8.52 6.84
N LYS A 486 -23.33 -9.34 5.83
CA LYS A 486 -23.74 -8.93 4.48
C LYS A 486 -25.02 -8.10 4.54
N ALA A 487 -26.00 -8.50 5.34
CA ALA A 487 -27.20 -7.70 5.59
C ALA A 487 -26.87 -6.31 6.19
N THR A 488 -25.92 -6.23 7.12
CA THR A 488 -25.46 -4.96 7.72
C THR A 488 -24.79 -4.05 6.68
N ASP A 489 -23.96 -4.63 5.81
CA ASP A 489 -23.24 -3.89 4.77
C ASP A 489 -24.21 -3.35 3.72
N MET A 490 -25.17 -4.17 3.27
CA MET A 490 -26.23 -3.74 2.34
C MET A 490 -27.07 -2.59 2.93
N ILE A 491 -27.47 -2.68 4.20
CA ILE A 491 -28.20 -1.62 4.89
C ILE A 491 -27.36 -0.34 4.99
N THR A 492 -26.04 -0.46 5.21
CA THR A 492 -25.12 0.67 5.25
C THR A 492 -25.01 1.34 3.89
N LYS A 493 -24.88 0.57 2.80
CA LYS A 493 -24.93 1.08 1.42
C LYS A 493 -26.23 1.84 1.15
N ILE A 494 -27.36 1.31 1.61
CA ILE A 494 -28.66 1.97 1.46
C ILE A 494 -28.72 3.26 2.30
N LYS A 495 -28.40 3.23 3.58
CA LYS A 495 -28.51 4.41 4.45
C LYS A 495 -27.60 5.56 4.04
N HIS A 496 -26.40 5.26 3.54
CA HIS A 496 -25.36 6.26 3.29
C HIS A 496 -25.07 6.52 1.80
N GLY A 497 -25.50 5.63 0.89
CA GLY A 497 -25.32 5.76 -0.55
C GLY A 497 -26.59 6.12 -1.34
N ALA A 498 -27.78 6.03 -0.74
CA ALA A 498 -29.04 5.88 -1.49
C ALA A 498 -30.09 7.00 -1.40
N LYS A 499 -29.72 8.27 -1.66
CA LYS A 499 -30.75 9.26 -2.08
C LYS A 499 -30.44 9.95 -3.41
N GLY A 500 -29.18 10.25 -3.72
CA GLY A 500 -28.80 10.95 -4.96
C GLY A 500 -28.82 10.06 -6.21
N ARG A 501 -28.17 8.88 -6.17
CA ARG A 501 -28.06 7.98 -7.33
C ARG A 501 -29.37 7.28 -7.70
N PHE A 502 -30.23 7.00 -6.73
CA PHE A 502 -31.51 6.34 -6.94
C PHE A 502 -32.49 7.23 -7.72
N ALA A 503 -32.47 8.54 -7.47
CA ALA A 503 -33.24 9.50 -8.24
C ALA A 503 -32.70 9.65 -9.67
N GLY A 504 -31.38 9.68 -9.86
CA GLY A 504 -30.72 9.74 -11.17
C GLY A 504 -31.03 8.52 -12.04
N ILE A 505 -30.77 7.32 -11.52
CA ILE A 505 -30.96 6.06 -12.25
C ILE A 505 -32.44 5.80 -12.59
N MET A 506 -33.37 6.12 -11.68
CA MET A 506 -34.82 6.02 -11.98
C MET A 506 -35.29 7.05 -13.00
N THR A 507 -34.66 8.23 -13.04
CA THR A 507 -34.95 9.27 -14.04
C THR A 507 -34.45 8.84 -15.41
N GLU A 508 -33.25 8.26 -15.49
CA GLU A 508 -32.71 7.70 -16.73
C GLU A 508 -33.51 6.49 -17.23
N LYS A 509 -33.91 5.59 -16.34
CA LYS A 509 -34.77 4.44 -16.70
C LYS A 509 -36.14 4.89 -17.23
N ARG A 510 -36.75 5.93 -16.64
CA ARG A 510 -37.99 6.55 -17.16
C ARG A 510 -37.76 7.24 -18.51
N LYS A 511 -36.59 7.85 -18.73
CA LYS A 511 -36.22 8.49 -19.99
C LYS A 511 -36.04 7.44 -21.10
N ALA A 512 -35.31 6.36 -20.80
CA ALA A 512 -35.10 5.22 -21.68
C ALA A 512 -36.41 4.50 -22.03
N GLN A 513 -37.30 4.24 -21.07
CA GLN A 513 -38.62 3.65 -21.32
C GLN A 513 -39.50 4.54 -22.22
N ARG A 514 -39.48 5.87 -22.02
CA ARG A 514 -40.19 6.81 -22.91
C ARG A 514 -39.62 6.81 -24.32
N GLN A 515 -38.30 6.67 -24.46
CA GLN A 515 -37.62 6.64 -25.74
C GLN A 515 -37.90 5.33 -26.48
N HIS A 516 -37.86 4.19 -25.77
CA HIS A 516 -38.21 2.88 -26.31
C HIS A 516 -39.69 2.81 -26.73
N HIS A 517 -40.60 3.40 -25.95
CA HIS A 517 -42.02 3.48 -26.32
C HIS A 517 -42.26 4.38 -27.54
N LYS A 518 -41.50 5.48 -27.69
CA LYS A 518 -41.53 6.32 -28.89
C LYS A 518 -41.03 5.58 -30.13
N ILE A 519 -39.95 4.81 -30.00
CA ILE A 519 -39.38 4.01 -31.10
C ILE A 519 -40.37 2.91 -31.50
N ALA A 520 -40.94 2.19 -30.55
CA ALA A 520 -41.96 1.17 -30.82
C ALA A 520 -43.22 1.75 -31.49
N GLN A 521 -43.67 2.95 -31.10
CA GLN A 521 -44.77 3.64 -31.77
C GLN A 521 -44.42 4.08 -33.20
N TYR A 522 -43.18 4.50 -33.43
CA TYR A 522 -42.69 4.86 -34.76
C TYR A 522 -42.61 3.64 -35.68
N GLU A 523 -42.07 2.52 -35.19
CA GLU A 523 -42.00 1.25 -35.92
C GLU A 523 -43.39 0.67 -36.22
N ALA A 524 -44.35 0.80 -35.29
CA ALA A 524 -45.73 0.38 -35.50
C ALA A 524 -46.42 1.20 -36.61
N ARG A 525 -46.17 2.53 -36.66
CA ARG A 525 -46.67 3.39 -37.76
C ARG A 525 -46.01 3.03 -39.10
N ALA A 526 -44.70 2.82 -39.11
CA ALA A 526 -43.97 2.42 -40.32
C ALA A 526 -44.42 1.05 -40.88
N ARG A 527 -44.87 0.13 -40.01
CA ARG A 527 -45.49 -1.14 -40.42
C ARG A 527 -46.89 -0.97 -41.02
N GLN A 528 -47.66 0.03 -40.59
CA GLN A 528 -48.98 0.32 -41.15
C GLN A 528 -48.91 1.00 -42.53
N GLU A 529 -47.80 1.65 -42.87
CA GLU A 529 -47.59 2.30 -44.17
C GLU A 529 -47.16 1.33 -45.30
N LYS A 530 -46.73 0.09 -44.97
CA LYS A 530 -46.47 -0.96 -45.96
C LYS A 530 -47.73 -1.79 -46.23
N VAL A 531 -48.54 -1.33 -47.18
CA VAL A 531 -49.64 -2.13 -47.75
C VAL A 531 -49.10 -3.00 -48.89
N SER A 532 -49.11 -4.33 -48.73
CA SER A 532 -48.85 -5.28 -49.83
C SER A 532 -50.18 -5.74 -50.43
N VAL A 533 -50.44 -5.40 -51.70
CA VAL A 533 -51.53 -6.00 -52.47
C VAL A 533 -51.06 -7.34 -53.05
N GLY A 534 -51.82 -8.41 -52.77
CA GLY A 534 -51.57 -9.76 -53.29
C GLY A 534 -51.95 -9.89 -54.77
N PRO A 535 -51.42 -10.89 -55.49
CA PRO A 535 -51.65 -11.05 -56.93
C PRO A 535 -53.10 -11.45 -57.24
N LEU A 536 -53.66 -10.84 -58.29
CA LEU A 536 -54.97 -11.15 -58.86
C LEU A 536 -54.99 -12.60 -59.40
N ALA A 537 -55.97 -13.37 -58.96
CA ALA A 537 -56.25 -14.71 -59.50
C ALA A 537 -56.74 -14.59 -60.96
N PHE A 538 -56.08 -15.32 -61.87
CA PHE A 538 -56.52 -15.55 -63.25
C PHE A 538 -57.26 -16.88 -63.35
#